data_AF-A0A957L2F9-F1
#
_entry.id   AF-A0A957L2F9-F1
#
_cell.length_a   1.000
_cell.length_b   1.000
_cell.length_c   1.000
_cell.angle_alpha   90.00
_cell.angle_beta   90.00
_cell.angle_gamma   90.00
#
_symmetry.space_group_name_H-M   'P 1'
#
loop_
_entity.id
_entity.type
_entity.pdbx_description
1 polymer ?
#
loop_
_entity_poly.entity_id
_entity_poly.type
_entity_poly.pdbx_seq_one_letter_code
_entity_poly.pdbx_strand_id
1 'polypeptide(L)'
;PDQLARFDLDFHLSILDATHNALIEKIGRTVEEMFFASIRSTLAKSSNLEQLIAEHHAIVQAVQQGQTDAIAHVVRQHLSHWGKEVGAIL
;
A
#
# COMPACT_ATOMS: atom_id res chain seq x y z
N PRO A 1 10.86 -5.07 -12.02
CA PRO A 1 10.58 -3.75 -11.41
C PRO A 1 9.18 -3.23 -11.76
N ASP A 2 8.88 -3.02 -13.05
CA ASP A 2 7.60 -2.43 -13.48
C ASP A 2 6.39 -3.31 -13.16
N GLN A 3 6.54 -4.63 -13.27
CA GLN A 3 5.47 -5.57 -12.93
C GLN A 3 5.18 -5.59 -11.41
N LEU A 4 6.20 -5.47 -10.56
CA LEU A 4 6.01 -5.38 -9.10
C LEU A 4 5.31 -4.08 -8.71
N ALA A 5 5.69 -2.96 -9.31
CA ALA A 5 5.02 -1.68 -9.11
C ALA A 5 3.55 -1.71 -9.58
N ARG A 6 3.26 -2.45 -10.65
CA ARG A 6 1.89 -2.70 -11.09
C ARG A 6 1.09 -3.48 -10.03
N PHE A 7 1.65 -4.59 -9.52
CA PHE A 7 0.98 -5.40 -8.51
C PHE A 7 0.77 -4.66 -7.19
N ASP A 8 1.73 -3.82 -6.79
CA ASP A 8 1.62 -2.95 -5.62
C ASP A 8 0.46 -1.95 -5.78
N LEU A 9 0.41 -1.24 -6.92
CA LEU A 9 -0.71 -0.36 -7.24
C LEU A 9 -2.05 -1.10 -7.28
N ASP A 10 -2.12 -2.24 -7.98
CA ASP A 10 -3.35 -3.03 -8.09
C ASP A 10 -3.85 -3.51 -6.71
N PHE A 11 -2.93 -3.79 -5.78
CA PHE A 11 -3.27 -4.10 -4.39
C PHE A 11 -3.93 -2.90 -3.69
N HIS A 12 -3.30 -1.72 -3.71
CA HIS A 12 -3.87 -0.50 -3.11
C HIS A 12 -5.24 -0.16 -3.69
N LEU A 13 -5.38 -0.25 -5.03
CA LEU A 13 -6.65 0.01 -5.72
C LEU A 13 -7.74 -0.98 -5.29
N SER A 14 -7.40 -2.26 -5.10
CA SER A 14 -8.36 -3.28 -4.65
C SER A 14 -8.88 -3.00 -3.23
N ILE A 15 -8.03 -2.48 -2.34
CA ILE A 15 -8.44 -2.07 -0.99
C ILE A 15 -9.40 -0.87 -1.04
N LEU A 16 -9.13 0.11 -1.91
CA LEU A 16 -9.99 1.27 -2.11
C LEU A 16 -11.37 0.85 -2.64
N ASP A 17 -11.41 -0.04 -3.62
CA ASP A 17 -12.66 -0.56 -4.20
C ASP A 17 -13.50 -1.33 -3.18
N ALA A 18 -12.84 -2.03 -2.25
CA ALA A 18 -13.51 -2.74 -1.15
C ALA A 18 -14.16 -1.81 -0.12
N THR A 19 -13.87 -0.50 -0.13
CA THR A 19 -14.52 0.45 0.79
C THR A 19 -15.97 0.74 0.40
N HIS A 20 -16.35 0.50 -0.86
CA HIS A 20 -17.66 0.86 -1.43
C HIS A 20 -18.06 2.31 -1.12
N ASN A 21 -17.07 3.21 -1.11
CA ASN A 21 -17.24 4.62 -0.80
C ASN A 21 -16.62 5.45 -1.92
N ALA A 22 -17.47 5.91 -2.84
CA ALA A 22 -17.07 6.63 -4.03
C ALA A 22 -16.18 7.87 -3.77
N LEU A 23 -16.36 8.55 -2.62
CA LEU A 23 -15.50 9.67 -2.24
C LEU A 23 -14.10 9.18 -1.88
N ILE A 24 -14.00 8.13 -1.06
CA ILE A 24 -12.73 7.53 -0.65
C ILE A 24 -12.00 6.92 -1.85
N GLU A 25 -12.70 6.21 -2.73
CA GLU A 25 -12.14 5.67 -3.97
C GLU A 25 -11.52 6.78 -4.83
N LYS A 26 -12.25 7.89 -5.04
CA LYS A 26 -11.78 9.00 -5.87
C LYS A 26 -10.55 9.70 -5.28
N ILE A 27 -10.58 9.97 -3.96
CA ILE A 27 -9.45 10.58 -3.26
C ILE A 27 -8.24 9.63 -3.30
N GLY A 28 -8.42 8.37 -2.93
CA GLY A 28 -7.36 7.38 -2.87
C GLY A 28 -6.70 7.15 -4.23
N ARG A 29 -7.48 6.99 -5.30
CA ARG A 29 -6.95 6.84 -6.67
C ARG A 29 -6.11 8.04 -7.10
N THR A 30 -6.56 9.26 -6.77
CA THR A 30 -5.81 10.48 -7.07
C THR A 30 -4.48 10.50 -6.34
N VAL A 31 -4.46 10.08 -5.07
CA VAL A 31 -3.23 9.97 -4.27
C VAL A 31 -2.29 8.94 -4.89
N GLU A 32 -2.76 7.73 -5.17
CA GLU A 32 -1.95 6.67 -5.79
C GLU A 32 -1.34 7.09 -7.12
N GLU A 33 -2.11 7.75 -8.00
CA GLU A 33 -1.61 8.27 -9.28
C GLU A 33 -0.50 9.31 -9.10
N MET A 34 -0.62 10.19 -8.11
CA MET A 34 0.42 11.19 -7.80
C MET A 34 1.71 10.54 -7.28
N PHE A 35 1.60 9.46 -6.52
CA PHE A 35 2.75 8.79 -5.89
C PHE A 35 3.30 7.61 -6.69
N PHE A 36 2.63 7.16 -7.76
CA PHE A 36 3.02 5.98 -8.54
C PHE A 36 4.47 6.01 -9.06
N ALA A 37 4.93 7.18 -9.51
CA ALA A 37 6.31 7.36 -9.96
C ALA A 37 7.32 7.15 -8.80
N SER A 38 6.98 7.62 -7.60
CA SER A 38 7.76 7.43 -6.38
C SER A 38 7.73 5.97 -5.92
N ILE A 39 6.56 5.32 -5.93
CA ILE A 39 6.38 3.90 -5.61
C ILE A 39 7.26 3.01 -6.48
N ARG A 40 7.26 3.25 -7.81
CA ARG A 40 8.11 2.50 -8.74
C ARG A 40 9.59 2.67 -8.42
N SER A 41 10.02 3.88 -8.05
CA SER A 41 11.40 4.16 -7.64
C SER A 41 11.75 3.47 -6.31
N THR A 42 10.83 3.45 -5.35
CA THR A 42 10.99 2.79 -4.06
C THR A 42 11.13 1.29 -4.22
N LEU A 43 10.23 0.64 -4.95
CA LEU A 43 10.30 -0.82 -5.18
C LEU A 43 11.54 -1.24 -5.97
N ALA A 44 12.05 -0.38 -6.86
CA ALA A 44 13.29 -0.65 -7.59
C ALA A 44 14.55 -0.57 -6.70
N LYS A 45 14.48 0.14 -5.57
CA LYS A 45 15.61 0.40 -4.66
C LYS A 45 15.47 -0.29 -3.30
N SER A 46 14.28 -0.79 -2.97
CA SER A 46 14.02 -1.39 -1.65
C SER A 46 14.75 -2.72 -1.52
N SER A 47 15.54 -2.85 -0.45
CA SER A 47 16.16 -4.10 -0.03
C SER A 47 15.19 -5.01 0.72
N ASN A 48 13.98 -4.54 1.03
CA ASN A 48 13.03 -5.19 1.94
C ASN A 48 11.72 -5.61 1.24
N LEU A 49 11.78 -6.01 -0.03
CA LEU A 49 10.61 -6.45 -0.79
C LEU A 49 9.81 -7.58 -0.09
N GLU A 50 10.50 -8.52 0.55
CA GLU A 50 9.84 -9.60 1.32
C GLU A 50 9.01 -9.06 2.49
N GLN A 51 9.50 -8.01 3.16
CA GLN A 51 8.78 -7.37 4.26
C GLN A 51 7.52 -6.66 3.73
N LEU A 52 7.62 -5.93 2.62
CA LEU A 52 6.48 -5.29 1.96
C LEU A 52 5.38 -6.30 1.59
N ILE A 53 5.77 -7.43 0.99
CA ILE A 53 4.84 -8.52 0.66
C ILE A 53 4.19 -9.10 1.94
N ALA A 54 4.98 -9.33 2.99
CA ALA A 54 4.45 -9.84 4.26
C ALA A 54 3.44 -8.88 4.90
N GLU A 55 3.66 -7.57 4.80
CA GLU A 55 2.74 -6.54 5.29
C GLU A 55 1.42 -6.54 4.49
N HIS A 56 1.47 -6.68 3.16
CA HIS A 56 0.25 -6.83 2.35
C HIS A 56 -0.56 -8.06 2.78
N HIS A 57 0.10 -9.19 3.02
CA HIS A 57 -0.57 -10.38 3.54
C HIS A 57 -1.21 -10.15 4.91
N ALA A 58 -0.52 -9.45 5.82
CA ALA A 58 -1.06 -9.12 7.13
C ALA A 58 -2.31 -8.22 7.05
N ILE A 59 -2.32 -7.26 6.12
CA ILE A 59 -3.50 -6.41 5.84
C ILE A 59 -4.68 -7.28 5.37
N VAL A 60 -4.45 -8.15 4.37
CA VAL A 60 -5.50 -9.04 3.83
C VAL A 60 -6.07 -9.94 4.92
N GLN A 61 -5.19 -10.53 5.74
CA GLN A 61 -5.60 -11.40 6.84
C GLN A 61 -6.44 -10.64 7.88
N ALA A 62 -6.03 -9.43 8.24
CA ALA A 62 -6.78 -8.59 9.18
C ALA A 62 -8.16 -8.22 8.63
N VAL A 63 -8.25 -7.91 7.32
CA VAL A 63 -9.53 -7.64 6.63
C VAL A 63 -10.42 -8.87 6.63
N GLN A 64 -9.89 -10.04 6.29
CA GLN A 64 -10.64 -11.31 6.27
C GLN A 64 -11.20 -11.68 7.65
N GLN A 65 -10.49 -11.32 8.72
CA GLN A 65 -10.92 -11.58 10.10
C GLN A 65 -11.91 -10.53 10.63
N GLY A 66 -12.16 -9.44 9.90
CA GLY A 66 -13.11 -8.38 10.29
C GLY A 66 -12.70 -7.60 11.55
N GLN A 67 -11.41 -7.60 11.91
CA GLN A 67 -10.92 -6.96 13.12
C GLN A 67 -10.46 -5.52 12.84
N THR A 68 -11.37 -4.56 12.96
CA THR A 68 -11.13 -3.15 12.61
C THR A 68 -9.87 -2.56 13.26
N ASP A 69 -9.62 -2.84 14.54
CA ASP A 69 -8.45 -2.33 15.25
C ASP A 69 -7.15 -2.94 14.72
N ALA A 70 -7.17 -4.24 14.40
CA ALA A 70 -6.03 -4.93 13.81
C ALA A 70 -5.72 -4.37 12.41
N ILE A 71 -6.75 -4.16 11.58
CA ILE A 71 -6.62 -3.54 10.25
C ILE A 71 -5.95 -2.17 10.38
N ALA A 72 -6.47 -1.32 11.27
CA ALA A 72 -5.94 0.03 11.47
C ALA A 72 -4.50 0.01 12.00
N HIS A 73 -4.13 -0.99 12.79
CA HIS A 73 -2.76 -1.15 13.28
C HIS A 73 -1.79 -1.54 12.14
N VAL A 74 -2.10 -2.60 11.39
CA VAL A 74 -1.21 -3.10 10.33
C VAL A 74 -1.07 -2.11 9.17
N VAL A 75 -2.14 -1.40 8.82
CA VAL A 75 -2.10 -0.34 7.79
C VAL A 75 -1.19 0.80 8.23
N ARG A 76 -1.27 1.25 9.49
CA ARG A 76 -0.39 2.31 10.00
C ARG A 76 1.07 1.89 10.02
N GLN A 77 1.35 0.64 10.37
CA GLN A 77 2.71 0.11 10.36
C GLN A 77 3.27 0.10 8.94
N HIS A 78 2.51 -0.42 7.97
CA HIS A 78 2.88 -0.44 6.57
C HIS A 78 3.16 0.97 6.01
N LEU A 79 2.26 1.92 6.25
CA LEU A 79 2.46 3.32 5.81
C LEU A 79 3.68 3.98 6.46
N SER A 80 4.00 3.64 7.72
CA SER A 80 5.19 4.15 8.41
C SER A 80 6.49 3.63 7.79
N HIS A 81 6.52 2.35 7.40
CA HIS A 81 7.66 1.77 6.68
C HIS A 81 7.80 2.38 5.29
N TRP A 82 6.71 2.46 4.54
CA TRP A 82 6.70 3.09 3.23
C TRP A 82 7.14 4.57 3.28
N GLY A 83 6.66 5.34 4.27
CA GLY A 83 7.06 6.74 4.46
C GLY A 83 8.56 6.91 4.74
N LYS A 84 9.19 5.98 5.48
CA LYS A 84 10.64 5.98 5.69
C LYS A 84 11.40 5.69 4.41
N GLU A 85 10.92 4.76 3.59
CA GLU A 85 11.55 4.43 2.31
C GLU A 85 11.41 5.57 1.29
N VAL A 86 10.22 6.18 1.17
CA VAL A 86 9.99 7.35 0.29
C VAL A 86 10.80 8.56 0.76
N GLY A 87 10.82 8.84 2.07
CA GLY A 87 11.60 9.94 2.64
C GLY A 87 13.11 9.74 2.55
N ALA A 88 13.59 8.50 2.38
CA ALA A 88 15.01 8.21 2.10
C ALA A 88 15.39 8.37 0.62
N ILE A 89 14.40 8.52 -0.27
CA ILE A 89 14.58 8.63 -1.72
C ILE A 89 14.45 10.08 -2.22
N LEU A 90 13.83 10.97 -1.42
CA LEU A 90 13.79 12.43 -1.60
C LEU A 90 15.01 13.10 -0.96
#